data_AF-A0A8X6PL13-F1
#
_entry.id   AF-A0A8X6PL13-F1
#
_cell.length_a   1.000
_cell.length_b   1.000
_cell.length_c   1.000
_cell.angle_alpha   90.00
_cell.angle_beta   90.00
_cell.angle_gamma   90.00
#
_symmetry.space_group_name_H-M   'P 1'
#
loop_
_entity.id
_entity.type
_entity.pdbx_description
1 polymer ?
#
loop_
_entity_poly.entity_id
_entity_poly.type
_entity_poly.pdbx_seq_one_letter_code
_entity_poly.pdbx_strand_id
1 'polypeptide(L)'
;MMKVLLVLFCVWGVQGSILPFLQTPKHDGVKRVCQLTSDNFTTIVTAADIAVVVVKDPLVTAKSVCPTELETFSEITAQVLRKKNSIVCEVLPDVLNTPQTTGVSGVQANPGDVFIYKKGRGIPYYGKRSTRALLNHLFKVNGTQLNVITGKIDKLAFDAVEEVKLVGFFMQGTADHQAFEEAAAHLSPCVRFYAAYDRMVAKHLKLSSVGEIHLVKPFTKTSIVCPQNPASAVDIEAFVKANQGSFLTKITEHNLNDPSLFDPSKILILAVAEEASSLGGYFYRLITKLARNNTNNTEFSNLNIVWLEPHIFPTIHLVMDELETTLGIPNKLPAFGALNITTLKSSWLNTATLNCSGDKNSDSQNLQVLQEFLTGVVTNTLVPVRIGVQSFVQTPTSQTVIENSDIVLECVVENPLGDCLWLKDGRNIGYNLDRYPHYNWRGDRLTGDCSLVISGATVGRDNGEWVCEVTGDQENPTLTSNPIKILITAAEPSPSEKAKTEL
;
A
#
# COMPACT_ATOMS: atom_id res chain seq x y z
N MET A 1 -17.93 -27.56 75.84
CA MET A 1 -17.77 -27.55 74.36
C MET A 1 -17.57 -26.13 73.91
N MET A 2 -16.34 -25.78 73.56
CA MET A 2 -15.90 -24.45 73.16
C MET A 2 -16.05 -24.32 71.64
N LYS A 3 -16.93 -23.44 71.15
CA LYS A 3 -17.05 -23.13 69.72
C LYS A 3 -16.09 -21.98 69.40
N VAL A 4 -15.01 -22.31 68.70
CA VAL A 4 -14.07 -21.35 68.12
C VAL A 4 -14.77 -20.62 66.98
N LEU A 5 -14.90 -19.30 67.11
CA LEU A 5 -15.39 -18.41 66.07
C LEU A 5 -14.21 -18.04 65.16
N LEU A 6 -14.18 -18.57 63.94
CA LEU A 6 -13.15 -18.27 62.95
C LEU A 6 -13.57 -17.00 62.20
N VAL A 7 -13.03 -15.85 62.60
CA VAL A 7 -13.19 -14.58 61.89
C VAL A 7 -12.22 -14.59 60.71
N LEU A 8 -12.73 -14.81 59.50
CA LEU A 8 -11.98 -14.56 58.27
C LEU A 8 -11.83 -13.04 58.10
N PHE A 9 -10.65 -12.51 58.39
CA PHE A 9 -10.22 -11.22 57.87
C PHE A 9 -9.97 -11.36 56.37
N CYS A 10 -10.92 -10.94 55.54
CA CYS A 10 -10.63 -10.64 54.13
C CYS A 10 -9.71 -9.41 54.07
N VAL A 11 -8.40 -9.66 54.07
CA VAL A 11 -7.42 -8.65 53.68
C VAL A 11 -7.63 -8.42 52.19
N TRP A 12 -8.26 -7.30 51.82
CA TRP A 12 -8.21 -6.79 50.46
C TRP A 12 -6.78 -6.32 50.21
N GLY A 13 -5.92 -7.25 49.81
CA GLY A 13 -4.64 -6.92 49.23
C GLY A 13 -4.92 -6.17 47.93
N VAL A 14 -4.79 -4.85 47.93
CA VAL A 14 -4.64 -4.08 46.71
C VAL A 14 -3.30 -4.51 46.12
N GLN A 15 -3.30 -5.57 45.32
CA GLN A 15 -2.15 -5.92 44.51
C GLN A 15 -1.95 -4.75 43.54
N GLY A 16 -0.88 -3.98 43.74
CA GLY A 16 -0.40 -2.97 42.80
C GLY A 16 0.07 -3.64 41.52
N SER A 17 -0.86 -4.19 40.73
CA SER A 17 -0.59 -4.77 39.43
C SER A 17 -0.39 -3.65 38.42
N ILE A 18 0.72 -3.72 37.68
CA ILE A 18 0.99 -2.80 36.57
C ILE A 18 0.11 -3.09 35.35
N LEU A 19 -0.43 -4.31 35.23
CA LEU A 19 -1.14 -4.78 34.04
C LEU A 19 -2.31 -3.87 33.60
N PRO A 20 -3.17 -3.35 34.50
CA PRO A 20 -4.24 -2.43 34.11
C PRO A 20 -3.71 -1.12 33.48
N PHE A 21 -2.49 -0.69 33.81
CA PHE A 21 -1.88 0.52 33.26
C PHE A 21 -1.20 0.29 31.91
N LEU A 22 -0.99 -0.98 31.50
CA LEU A 22 -0.43 -1.34 30.19
C LEU A 22 -1.51 -1.46 29.10
N GLN A 23 -2.78 -1.49 29.50
CA GLN A 23 -3.94 -1.64 28.63
C GLN A 23 -4.64 -0.30 28.39
N THR A 24 -5.17 -0.12 27.18
CA THR A 24 -6.13 0.97 26.92
C THR A 24 -7.42 0.65 27.69
N PRO A 25 -8.00 1.61 28.43
CA PRO A 25 -9.24 1.35 29.14
C PRO A 25 -10.39 1.07 28.17
N LYS A 26 -11.35 0.26 28.61
CA LYS A 26 -12.64 0.14 27.92
C LYS A 26 -13.42 1.43 28.08
N HIS A 27 -14.24 1.76 27.07
CA HIS A 27 -15.16 2.88 27.16
C HIS A 27 -16.12 2.68 28.35
N ASP A 28 -16.24 3.70 29.21
CA ASP A 28 -17.04 3.62 30.44
C ASP A 28 -18.52 4.03 30.27
N GLY A 29 -18.95 4.27 29.03
CA GLY A 29 -20.33 4.63 28.70
C GLY A 29 -20.64 6.13 28.80
N VAL A 30 -19.70 6.95 29.29
CA VAL A 30 -19.88 8.40 29.42
C VAL A 30 -19.38 9.11 28.16
N LYS A 31 -20.27 9.81 27.46
CA LYS A 31 -19.91 10.64 26.30
C LYS A 31 -19.12 11.87 26.73
N ARG A 32 -17.97 12.10 26.10
CA ARG A 32 -17.03 13.18 26.40
C ARG A 32 -16.65 14.02 25.20
N VAL A 33 -16.85 13.50 23.99
CA VAL A 33 -16.47 14.18 22.75
C VAL A 33 -17.32 15.45 22.58
N CYS A 34 -16.64 16.59 22.46
CA CYS A 34 -17.30 17.89 22.27
C CYS A 34 -17.63 18.13 20.79
N GLN A 35 -18.49 19.09 20.48
CA GLN A 35 -18.83 19.45 19.10
C GLN A 35 -18.31 20.85 18.79
N LEU A 36 -17.54 20.96 17.71
CA LEU A 36 -17.00 22.22 17.23
C LEU A 36 -17.87 22.79 16.12
N THR A 37 -18.13 24.08 16.21
CA THR A 37 -18.79 24.91 15.21
C THR A 37 -17.88 26.08 14.86
N SER A 38 -18.16 26.78 13.77
CA SER A 38 -17.39 27.97 13.38
C SER A 38 -17.30 29.02 14.50
N ASP A 39 -18.34 29.13 15.33
CA ASP A 39 -18.41 30.12 16.41
C ASP A 39 -17.52 29.76 17.63
N ASN A 40 -17.38 28.47 17.93
CA ASN A 40 -16.72 28.02 19.16
C ASN A 40 -15.31 27.43 18.93
N PHE A 41 -14.96 27.15 17.66
CA PHE A 41 -13.76 26.41 17.30
C PHE A 41 -12.51 26.99 17.94
N THR A 42 -12.21 28.26 17.64
CA THR A 42 -11.00 28.93 18.08
C THR A 42 -10.92 29.00 19.60
N THR A 43 -12.02 29.36 20.26
CA THR A 43 -12.08 29.47 21.72
C THR A 43 -11.80 28.13 22.41
N ILE A 44 -12.41 27.04 21.95
CA ILE A 44 -12.27 25.73 22.57
C ILE A 44 -10.88 25.14 22.32
N VAL A 45 -10.40 25.22 21.07
CA VAL A 45 -9.12 24.65 20.67
C VAL A 45 -7.93 25.38 21.29
N THR A 46 -8.00 26.70 21.46
CA THR A 46 -6.91 27.49 22.06
C THR A 46 -6.87 27.42 23.58
N ALA A 47 -8.00 27.13 24.24
CA ALA A 47 -8.07 26.96 25.69
C ALA A 47 -7.46 25.64 26.21
N ALA A 48 -7.42 24.61 25.34
CA ALA A 48 -6.85 23.31 25.67
C ALA A 48 -5.33 23.26 25.43
N ASP A 49 -4.62 22.49 26.26
CA ASP A 49 -3.19 22.20 26.03
C ASP A 49 -3.00 21.42 24.73
N ILE A 50 -3.92 20.47 24.51
CA ILE A 50 -4.04 19.65 23.30
C ILE A 50 -5.53 19.48 22.99
N ALA A 51 -5.93 19.77 21.75
CA ALA A 51 -7.26 19.41 21.24
C ALA A 51 -7.11 18.42 20.09
N VAL A 52 -7.69 17.22 20.25
CA VAL A 52 -7.80 16.23 19.17
C VAL A 52 -9.12 16.49 18.47
N VAL A 53 -9.05 16.90 17.21
CA VAL A 53 -10.21 17.29 16.40
C VAL A 53 -10.43 16.22 15.34
N VAL A 54 -11.59 15.57 15.37
CA VAL A 54 -11.98 14.50 14.46
C VAL A 54 -12.99 15.02 13.46
N VAL A 55 -12.72 14.82 12.17
CA VAL A 55 -13.60 15.27 11.10
C VAL A 55 -14.71 14.25 10.90
N LYS A 56 -15.94 14.69 11.14
CA LYS A 56 -17.12 13.85 11.08
C LYS A 56 -17.66 13.72 9.66
N ASP A 57 -18.19 12.55 9.34
CA ASP A 57 -18.98 12.36 8.13
C ASP A 57 -20.39 12.97 8.31
N PRO A 58 -20.79 13.97 7.51
CA PRO A 58 -22.12 14.57 7.59
C PRO A 58 -23.26 13.60 7.25
N LEU A 59 -22.98 12.53 6.49
CA LEU A 59 -23.96 11.54 6.04
C LEU A 59 -24.22 10.44 7.08
N VAL A 60 -23.30 10.26 8.04
CA VAL A 60 -23.46 9.32 9.15
C VAL A 60 -24.44 9.92 10.16
N THR A 61 -25.73 9.69 9.91
CA THR A 61 -26.79 9.93 10.90
C THR A 61 -26.74 8.83 11.97
N ALA A 62 -27.10 9.20 13.22
CA ALA A 62 -27.09 8.35 14.42
C ALA A 62 -28.05 7.14 14.40
N LYS A 63 -28.31 6.55 13.23
CA LYS A 63 -29.16 5.37 13.01
C LYS A 63 -28.41 4.05 13.15
N SER A 64 -27.08 4.08 13.30
CA SER A 64 -26.29 2.88 13.60
C SER A 64 -26.51 2.43 15.05
N VAL A 65 -26.89 1.17 15.25
CA VAL A 65 -27.06 0.56 16.58
C VAL A 65 -25.71 0.31 17.27
N CYS A 66 -24.63 0.17 16.49
CA CYS A 66 -23.28 -0.07 16.98
C CYS A 66 -22.39 1.17 16.75
N PRO A 67 -21.56 1.58 17.72
CA PRO A 67 -20.62 2.68 17.52
C PRO A 67 -19.59 2.29 16.45
N THR A 68 -19.26 3.25 15.59
CA THR A 68 -18.20 3.08 14.59
C THR A 68 -16.82 2.99 15.26
N GLU A 69 -15.80 2.53 14.52
CA GLU A 69 -14.41 2.53 15.00
C GLU A 69 -13.97 3.96 15.38
N LEU A 70 -14.33 4.95 14.57
CA LEU A 70 -13.98 6.35 14.80
C LEU A 70 -14.67 6.96 16.03
N GLU A 71 -15.95 6.64 16.27
CA GLU A 71 -16.67 7.05 17.48
C GLU A 71 -16.05 6.41 18.73
N THR A 72 -15.76 5.10 18.66
CA THR A 72 -15.11 4.35 19.75
C THR A 72 -13.73 4.92 20.07
N PHE A 73 -12.93 5.19 19.03
CA PHE A 73 -11.64 5.85 19.13
C PHE A 73 -11.73 7.21 19.81
N SER A 74 -12.67 8.05 19.38
CA SER A 74 -12.83 9.41 19.90
C SER A 74 -13.20 9.40 21.39
N GLU A 75 -14.17 8.58 21.78
CA GLU A 75 -14.66 8.55 23.16
C GLU A 75 -13.65 7.92 24.14
N ILE A 76 -12.99 6.83 23.76
CA ILE A 76 -11.92 6.24 24.59
C ILE A 76 -10.75 7.21 24.71
N THR A 77 -10.39 7.91 23.63
CA THR A 77 -9.34 8.94 23.68
C THR A 77 -9.72 10.08 24.62
N ALA A 78 -10.97 10.56 24.57
CA ALA A 78 -11.47 11.59 25.47
C ALA A 78 -11.43 11.14 26.94
N GLN A 79 -11.77 9.88 27.21
CA GLN A 79 -11.69 9.27 28.54
C GLN A 79 -10.26 9.27 29.07
N VAL A 80 -9.27 8.89 28.24
CA VAL A 80 -7.86 8.84 28.65
C VAL A 80 -7.26 10.23 28.84
N LEU A 81 -7.61 11.20 28.00
CA LEU A 81 -7.03 12.55 28.01
C LEU A 81 -7.65 13.51 29.04
N ARG A 82 -8.79 13.14 29.66
CA ARG A 82 -9.56 13.99 30.59
C ARG A 82 -8.75 14.73 31.66
N LYS A 83 -7.70 14.10 32.21
CA LYS A 83 -6.91 14.66 33.32
C LYS A 83 -5.79 15.62 32.89
N LYS A 84 -5.60 15.86 31.59
CA LYS A 84 -4.42 16.57 31.04
C LYS A 84 -4.76 17.90 30.35
N ASN A 85 -5.82 18.60 30.78
CA ASN A 85 -6.34 19.80 30.09
C ASN A 85 -6.44 19.61 28.56
N SER A 86 -6.76 18.37 28.16
CA SER A 86 -6.76 17.91 26.78
C SER A 86 -8.17 17.48 26.43
N ILE A 87 -8.63 17.86 25.25
CA ILE A 87 -10.01 17.63 24.80
C ILE A 87 -10.02 16.84 23.51
N VAL A 88 -11.14 16.15 23.27
CA VAL A 88 -11.43 15.51 21.99
C VAL A 88 -12.75 16.06 21.51
N CYS A 89 -12.80 16.49 20.26
CA CYS A 89 -14.00 17.06 19.68
C CYS A 89 -14.19 16.60 18.24
N GLU A 90 -15.44 16.62 17.80
CA GLU A 90 -15.83 16.41 16.42
C GLU A 90 -16.12 17.74 15.73
N VAL A 91 -15.91 17.76 14.42
CA VAL A 91 -16.17 18.93 13.59
C VAL A 91 -16.63 18.52 12.19
N LEU A 92 -17.45 19.34 11.55
CA LEU A 92 -17.79 19.16 10.14
C LEU A 92 -16.65 19.64 9.23
N PRO A 93 -16.45 19.03 8.05
CA PRO A 93 -15.40 19.42 7.10
C PRO A 93 -15.40 20.92 6.77
N ASP A 94 -16.58 21.51 6.56
CA ASP A 94 -16.75 22.90 6.17
C ASP A 94 -16.19 23.90 7.19
N VAL A 95 -16.19 23.54 8.48
CA VAL A 95 -15.64 24.42 9.52
C VAL A 95 -14.13 24.53 9.36
N LEU A 96 -13.42 23.41 9.15
CA LEU A 96 -11.96 23.39 9.02
C LEU A 96 -11.45 23.92 7.68
N ASN A 97 -12.24 23.78 6.60
CA ASN A 97 -11.87 24.21 5.26
C ASN A 97 -12.06 25.73 5.04
N THR A 98 -12.43 26.50 6.08
CA THR A 98 -12.54 27.96 5.99
C THR A 98 -11.20 28.67 6.27
N PRO A 99 -10.93 29.82 5.62
CA PRO A 99 -9.71 30.60 5.86
C PRO A 99 -9.55 31.20 7.27
N GLN A 100 -10.52 31.00 8.17
CA GLN A 100 -10.53 31.59 9.52
C GLN A 100 -10.14 30.59 10.62
N THR A 101 -10.12 29.27 10.35
CA THR A 101 -9.73 28.20 11.30
C THR A 101 -8.25 27.82 11.16
N THR A 102 -7.43 28.77 10.71
CA THR A 102 -6.03 28.64 10.26
C THR A 102 -5.06 28.22 11.37
N GLY A 103 -5.07 26.93 11.68
CA GLY A 103 -3.93 26.25 12.29
C GLY A 103 -3.37 25.13 11.41
N VAL A 104 -4.12 24.69 10.39
CA VAL A 104 -3.77 23.59 9.46
C VAL A 104 -3.61 24.18 8.06
N SER A 105 -2.44 24.73 7.76
CA SER A 105 -2.19 25.33 6.44
C SER A 105 -2.14 24.24 5.35
N GLY A 106 -3.05 24.31 4.38
CA GLY A 106 -2.92 23.63 3.09
C GLY A 106 -3.35 22.16 3.02
N VAL A 107 -4.14 21.66 3.98
CA VAL A 107 -4.70 20.30 3.93
C VAL A 107 -6.23 20.38 3.92
N GLN A 108 -6.86 19.81 2.90
CA GLN A 108 -8.31 19.69 2.82
C GLN A 108 -8.77 18.62 3.82
N ALA A 109 -9.67 19.01 4.73
CA ALA A 109 -10.23 18.10 5.72
C ALA A 109 -11.34 17.23 5.09
N ASN A 110 -11.18 15.91 5.18
CA ASN A 110 -12.15 14.91 4.74
C ASN A 110 -12.72 14.13 5.93
N PRO A 111 -13.94 13.55 5.81
CA PRO A 111 -14.47 12.66 6.84
C PRO A 111 -13.48 11.57 7.26
N GLY A 112 -13.31 11.38 8.56
CA GLY A 112 -12.34 10.43 9.13
C GLY A 112 -10.94 11.00 9.38
N ASP A 113 -10.64 12.20 8.90
CA ASP A 113 -9.39 12.90 9.23
C ASP A 113 -9.34 13.28 10.71
N VAL A 114 -8.12 13.33 11.24
CA VAL A 114 -7.87 13.69 12.64
C VAL A 114 -6.75 14.72 12.66
N PHE A 115 -6.97 15.80 13.39
CA PHE A 115 -6.01 16.87 13.60
C PHE A 115 -5.70 17.00 15.09
N ILE A 116 -4.43 17.25 15.41
CA ILE A 116 -3.97 17.53 16.76
C ILE A 116 -3.62 19.01 16.81
N TYR A 117 -4.40 19.76 17.58
CA TYR A 117 -4.11 21.16 17.85
C TYR A 117 -3.32 21.31 19.14
N LYS A 118 -2.26 22.09 19.07
CA LYS A 118 -1.41 22.45 20.20
C LYS A 118 -0.96 23.89 20.06
N LYS A 119 -1.26 24.73 21.06
CA LYS A 119 -0.98 26.18 21.03
C LYS A 119 -1.51 26.87 19.76
N GLY A 120 -2.72 26.50 19.33
CA GLY A 120 -3.36 27.04 18.12
C GLY A 120 -2.87 26.46 16.79
N ARG A 121 -1.76 25.71 16.77
CA ARG A 121 -1.25 25.04 15.55
C ARG A 121 -1.90 23.68 15.39
N GLY A 122 -2.50 23.43 14.23
CA GLY A 122 -3.12 22.15 13.88
C GLY A 122 -2.16 21.27 13.09
N ILE A 123 -2.04 20.02 13.51
CA ILE A 123 -1.11 19.02 12.96
C ILE A 123 -1.93 17.83 12.46
N PRO A 124 -1.83 17.44 11.17
CA PRO A 124 -2.54 16.27 10.68
C PRO A 124 -2.00 15.00 11.36
N TYR A 125 -2.92 14.13 11.78
CA TYR A 125 -2.60 12.82 12.36
C TYR A 125 -2.91 11.72 11.34
N TYR A 126 -1.86 11.16 10.74
CA TYR A 126 -1.95 10.09 9.75
C TYR A 126 -1.85 8.68 10.34
N GLY A 127 -1.82 8.54 11.67
CA GLY A 127 -1.75 7.22 12.30
C GLY A 127 -3.08 6.48 12.36
N LYS A 128 -3.01 5.22 12.76
CA LYS A 128 -4.14 4.33 13.02
C LYS A 128 -5.12 4.96 14.02
N ARG A 129 -6.42 4.79 13.79
CA ARG A 129 -7.50 5.31 14.65
C ARG A 129 -7.66 4.49 15.93
N SER A 130 -6.58 4.38 16.71
CA SER A 130 -6.56 3.76 18.04
C SER A 130 -5.97 4.71 19.08
N THR A 131 -6.52 4.72 20.28
CA THR A 131 -6.04 5.61 21.36
C THR A 131 -4.58 5.36 21.70
N ARG A 132 -4.11 4.11 21.67
CA ARG A 132 -2.70 3.77 21.91
C ARG A 132 -1.76 4.39 20.88
N ALA A 133 -2.08 4.25 19.59
CA ALA A 133 -1.27 4.83 18.52
C ALA A 133 -1.25 6.36 18.58
N LEU A 134 -2.38 6.99 18.92
CA LEU A 134 -2.48 8.43 19.08
C LEU A 134 -1.64 8.92 20.26
N LEU A 135 -1.71 8.27 21.43
CA LEU A 135 -0.92 8.65 22.60
C LEU A 135 0.59 8.63 22.29
N ASN A 136 1.06 7.60 21.58
CA ASN A 136 2.45 7.53 21.10
C ASN A 136 2.81 8.73 20.22
N HIS A 137 1.89 9.17 19.37
CA HIS A 137 2.09 10.36 18.54
C HIS A 137 2.06 11.67 19.35
N LEU A 138 1.19 11.79 20.36
CA LEU A 138 1.15 12.95 21.27
C LEU A 138 2.45 13.12 22.05
N PHE A 139 3.14 12.04 22.39
CA PHE A 139 4.49 12.13 22.96
C PHE A 139 5.50 12.72 21.97
N LYS A 140 5.39 12.41 20.67
CA LYS A 140 6.20 13.05 19.62
C LYS A 140 5.89 14.55 19.49
N VAL A 141 4.60 14.92 19.49
CA VAL A 141 4.14 16.32 19.46
C VAL A 141 4.63 17.12 20.68
N ASN A 142 4.80 16.46 21.82
CA ASN A 142 5.33 17.05 23.06
C ASN A 142 6.85 16.94 23.21
N GLY A 143 7.52 16.21 22.32
CA GLY A 143 8.95 15.98 22.38
C GLY A 143 9.79 17.17 21.93
N THR A 144 11.10 16.95 21.92
CA THR A 144 12.09 17.93 21.46
C THR A 144 11.90 18.25 19.98
N GLN A 145 11.80 19.53 19.65
CA GLN A 145 11.65 20.00 18.27
C GLN A 145 12.97 19.98 17.50
N LEU A 146 14.08 20.29 18.17
CA LEU A 146 15.44 20.30 17.63
C LEU A 146 16.36 19.40 18.45
N ASN A 147 16.94 18.37 17.83
CA ASN A 147 17.89 17.47 18.48
C ASN A 147 19.33 17.92 18.21
N VAL A 148 20.22 17.81 19.19
CA VAL A 148 21.63 18.18 19.01
C VAL A 148 22.47 16.93 18.80
N ILE A 149 23.29 16.91 17.76
CA ILE A 149 24.27 15.86 17.51
C ILE A 149 25.60 16.33 18.10
N THR A 150 26.04 15.69 19.18
CA THR A 150 27.29 16.02 19.88
C THR A 150 28.40 15.02 19.62
N GLY A 151 28.08 13.82 19.16
CA GLY A 151 29.07 12.78 18.92
C GLY A 151 28.56 11.55 18.17
N LYS A 152 29.33 10.47 18.26
CA LYS A 152 29.11 9.24 17.49
C LYS A 152 27.80 8.53 17.83
N ILE A 153 27.40 8.53 19.10
CA ILE A 153 26.16 7.88 19.55
C ILE A 153 24.94 8.61 18.97
N ASP A 154 24.92 9.94 19.08
CA ASP A 154 23.85 10.76 18.50
C ASP A 154 23.79 10.62 16.98
N LYS A 155 24.96 10.55 16.33
CA LYS A 155 25.03 10.30 14.89
C LYS A 155 24.48 8.92 14.53
N LEU A 156 24.78 7.87 15.31
CA LEU A 156 24.25 6.53 15.08
C LEU A 156 22.71 6.53 15.20
N ALA A 157 22.18 7.21 16.23
CA ALA A 157 20.74 7.38 16.40
C ALA A 157 20.13 8.18 15.24
N PHE A 158 20.80 9.26 14.80
CA PHE A 158 20.41 10.03 13.62
C PHE A 158 20.37 9.15 12.37
N ASP A 159 21.42 8.38 12.08
CA ASP A 159 21.52 7.54 10.89
C ASP A 159 20.42 6.45 10.86
N ALA A 160 20.02 5.93 12.03
CA ALA A 160 18.97 4.91 12.17
C ALA A 160 17.54 5.42 11.95
N VAL A 161 17.32 6.74 11.88
CA VAL A 161 15.99 7.30 11.59
C VAL A 161 15.63 7.11 10.12
N GLU A 162 14.65 6.25 9.85
CA GLU A 162 14.05 5.99 8.54
C GLU A 162 12.86 6.92 8.21
N GLU A 163 12.96 8.19 8.61
CA GLU A 163 12.01 9.26 8.30
C GLU A 163 12.75 10.42 7.65
N VAL A 164 12.03 11.30 6.93
CA VAL A 164 12.63 12.54 6.41
C VAL A 164 13.09 13.41 7.58
N LYS A 165 14.35 13.87 7.52
CA LYS A 165 14.99 14.64 8.59
C LYS A 165 15.87 15.73 8.03
N LEU A 166 15.98 16.84 8.76
CA LEU A 166 16.87 17.97 8.44
C LEU A 166 18.03 17.99 9.43
N VAL A 167 19.23 18.29 8.94
CA VAL A 167 20.41 18.50 9.76
C VAL A 167 21.15 19.75 9.30
N GLY A 168 21.54 20.62 10.23
CA GLY A 168 22.32 21.82 9.90
C GLY A 168 23.48 22.07 10.85
N PHE A 169 24.45 22.87 10.39
CA PHE A 169 25.63 23.26 11.17
C PHE A 169 25.55 24.74 11.52
N PHE A 170 25.48 25.06 12.81
CA PHE A 170 25.24 26.42 13.27
C PHE A 170 26.19 26.85 14.38
N MET A 171 26.30 28.15 14.59
CA MET A 171 26.77 28.70 15.86
C MET A 171 25.54 29.02 16.72
N GLN A 172 25.57 28.70 18.01
CA GLN A 172 24.41 28.92 18.85
C GLN A 172 24.09 30.42 19.00
N GLY A 173 22.81 30.77 18.92
CA GLY A 173 22.32 32.13 19.14
C GLY A 173 22.43 33.08 17.94
N THR A 174 22.94 32.61 16.80
CA THR A 174 22.95 33.40 15.55
C THR A 174 21.57 33.42 14.89
N ALA A 175 21.33 34.41 14.01
CA ALA A 175 20.02 34.59 13.38
C ALA A 175 19.58 33.40 12.50
N ASP A 176 20.52 32.78 11.80
CA ASP A 176 20.31 31.55 11.01
C ASP A 176 19.99 30.33 11.89
N HIS A 177 20.61 30.24 13.07
CA HIS A 177 20.24 29.22 14.07
C HIS A 177 18.80 29.41 14.57
N GLN A 178 18.43 30.65 14.92
CA GLN A 178 17.07 30.97 15.38
C GLN A 178 16.02 30.70 14.30
N ALA A 179 16.32 31.01 13.04
CA ALA A 179 15.45 30.69 11.91
C ALA A 179 15.27 29.17 11.74
N PHE A 180 16.33 28.37 11.98
CA PHE A 180 16.23 26.91 11.96
C PHE A 180 15.41 26.34 13.12
N GLU A 181 15.53 26.93 14.33
CA GLU A 181 14.70 26.59 15.49
C GLU A 181 13.21 26.93 15.25
N GLU A 182 12.93 28.07 14.64
CA GLU A 182 11.58 28.48 14.25
C GLU A 182 10.97 27.50 13.24
N ALA A 183 11.69 27.16 12.18
CA ALA A 183 11.24 26.15 11.20
C ALA A 183 11.02 24.77 11.86
N ALA A 184 11.89 24.36 12.79
CA ALA A 184 11.71 23.13 13.57
C ALA A 184 10.41 23.16 14.38
N ALA A 185 10.09 24.31 15.00
CA ALA A 185 8.85 24.51 15.73
C ALA A 185 7.61 24.49 14.83
N HIS A 186 7.70 24.95 13.57
CA HIS A 186 6.62 24.95 12.58
C HIS A 186 6.41 23.63 11.84
N LEU A 187 7.42 22.75 11.80
CA LEU A 187 7.36 21.48 11.06
C LEU A 187 7.34 20.24 11.96
N SER A 188 7.65 20.38 13.25
CA SER A 188 7.53 19.28 14.22
C SER A 188 6.06 18.86 14.42
N PRO A 189 5.74 17.57 14.63
CA PRO A 189 6.63 16.42 14.57
C PRO A 189 6.72 15.79 13.16
N CYS A 190 6.12 16.40 12.14
CA CYS A 190 6.07 15.85 10.78
C CYS A 190 7.48 15.68 10.18
N VAL A 191 8.42 16.55 10.55
CA VAL A 191 9.83 16.45 10.15
C VAL A 191 10.71 16.58 11.39
N ARG A 192 11.75 15.74 11.47
CA ARG A 192 12.72 15.78 12.57
C ARG A 192 13.89 16.70 12.25
N PHE A 193 14.24 17.57 13.18
CA PHE A 193 15.34 18.52 13.04
C PHE A 193 16.52 18.13 13.92
N TYR A 194 17.72 18.33 13.37
CA TYR A 194 19.00 18.08 14.01
C TYR A 194 19.96 19.26 13.81
N ALA A 195 20.70 19.64 14.84
CA ALA A 195 21.77 20.63 14.75
C ALA A 195 23.10 20.04 15.20
N ALA A 196 24.17 20.43 14.53
CA ALA A 196 25.53 20.28 15.01
C ALA A 196 26.11 21.67 15.32
N TYR A 197 26.87 21.76 16.41
CA TYR A 197 27.57 23.00 16.80
C TYR A 197 29.09 22.87 16.76
N ASP A 198 29.59 21.63 16.70
CA ASP A 198 31.01 21.33 16.58
C ASP A 198 31.39 21.05 15.12
N ARG A 199 32.51 21.64 14.67
CA ARG A 199 33.00 21.50 13.29
C ARG A 199 33.39 20.06 12.94
N MET A 200 33.94 19.30 13.88
CA MET A 200 34.30 17.89 13.63
C MET A 200 33.04 17.05 13.48
N VAL A 201 32.00 17.30 14.28
CA VAL A 201 30.71 16.63 14.14
C VAL A 201 30.05 16.98 12.80
N ALA A 202 30.00 18.26 12.42
CA ALA A 202 29.47 18.73 11.15
C ALA A 202 30.15 18.03 9.95
N LYS A 203 31.47 17.87 9.99
CA LYS A 203 32.23 17.14 8.96
C LYS A 203 31.76 15.68 8.80
N HIS A 204 31.45 14.98 9.90
CA HIS A 204 30.93 13.60 9.83
C HIS A 204 29.48 13.53 9.31
N LEU A 205 28.74 14.63 9.36
CA LEU A 205 27.41 14.81 8.78
C LEU A 205 27.46 15.33 7.33
N LYS A 206 28.67 15.51 6.77
CA LYS A 206 28.93 16.09 5.44
C LYS A 206 28.52 17.56 5.30
N LEU A 207 28.45 18.28 6.42
CA LEU A 207 28.24 19.73 6.46
C LEU A 207 29.60 20.42 6.49
N SER A 208 29.82 21.37 5.58
CA SER A 208 31.11 22.01 5.32
C SER A 208 31.17 23.46 5.83
N SER A 209 30.05 24.19 5.79
CA SER A 209 29.99 25.59 6.23
C SER A 209 28.90 25.84 7.27
N VAL A 210 29.09 26.89 8.08
CA VAL A 210 28.07 27.37 9.03
C VAL A 210 26.85 27.86 8.23
N GLY A 211 25.65 27.61 8.76
CA GLY A 211 24.37 27.89 8.11
C GLY A 211 23.95 26.85 7.07
N GLU A 212 24.81 25.88 6.74
CA GLU A 212 24.48 24.83 5.77
C GLU A 212 23.44 23.87 6.36
N ILE A 213 22.41 23.57 5.56
CA ILE A 213 21.28 22.69 5.94
C ILE A 213 21.15 21.59 4.90
N HIS A 214 21.06 20.35 5.35
CA HIS A 214 20.85 19.17 4.52
C HIS A 214 19.52 18.50 4.86
N LEU A 215 18.72 18.17 3.85
CA LEU A 215 17.57 17.27 3.97
C LEU A 215 18.02 15.84 3.63
N VAL A 216 17.76 14.92 4.56
CA VAL A 216 18.07 13.50 4.42
C VAL A 216 16.76 12.74 4.30
N LYS A 217 16.56 12.09 3.15
CA LYS A 217 15.45 11.16 2.94
C LYS A 217 15.84 9.74 3.39
N PRO A 218 14.89 8.91 3.84
CA PRO A 218 15.18 7.52 4.12
C PRO A 218 15.64 6.81 2.84
N PHE A 219 16.55 5.85 3.00
CA PHE A 219 17.04 4.99 1.92
C PHE A 219 17.69 5.71 0.73
N THR A 220 18.19 6.94 0.89
CA THR A 220 18.96 7.64 -0.15
C THR A 220 20.47 7.61 0.12
N LYS A 221 21.28 7.71 -0.95
CA LYS A 221 22.75 7.74 -0.85
C LYS A 221 23.30 9.12 -0.49
N THR A 222 22.63 10.16 -0.98
CA THR A 222 23.04 11.56 -0.83
C THR A 222 21.92 12.36 -0.17
N SER A 223 22.32 13.31 0.68
CA SER A 223 21.45 14.37 1.17
C SER A 223 21.21 15.41 0.10
N ILE A 224 20.18 16.21 0.29
CA ILE A 224 19.82 17.35 -0.56
C ILE A 224 20.23 18.60 0.20
N VAL A 225 21.06 19.45 -0.40
CA VAL A 225 21.55 20.68 0.23
C VAL A 225 20.51 21.78 0.05
N CYS A 226 20.19 22.50 1.12
CA CYS A 226 19.35 23.69 1.04
C CYS A 226 20.05 24.74 0.16
N PRO A 227 19.40 25.24 -0.90
CA PRO A 227 20.05 26.17 -1.82
C PRO A 227 20.35 27.53 -1.19
N GLN A 228 19.65 27.90 -0.11
CA GLN A 228 19.86 29.16 0.61
C GLN A 228 20.76 28.97 1.82
N ASN A 229 21.74 29.87 1.98
CA ASN A 229 22.58 29.96 3.17
C ASN A 229 23.07 31.42 3.34
N PRO A 230 22.64 32.14 4.41
CA PRO A 230 21.73 31.69 5.46
C PRO A 230 20.28 31.57 4.97
N ALA A 231 19.54 30.58 5.47
CA ALA A 231 18.13 30.39 5.15
C ALA A 231 17.22 30.97 6.24
N SER A 232 16.13 31.64 5.85
CA SER A 232 15.05 31.99 6.77
C SER A 232 14.15 30.78 7.09
N ALA A 233 13.29 30.90 8.11
CA ALA A 233 12.32 29.84 8.42
C ALA A 233 11.41 29.51 7.22
N VAL A 234 10.99 30.55 6.49
CA VAL A 234 10.16 30.42 5.26
C VAL A 234 10.92 29.71 4.15
N ASP A 235 12.21 30.01 3.97
CA ASP A 235 13.04 29.31 2.97
C ASP A 235 13.17 27.82 3.32
N ILE A 236 13.34 27.49 4.60
CA ILE A 236 13.44 26.10 5.09
C ILE A 236 12.12 25.36 4.87
N GLU A 237 10.98 25.98 5.18
CA GLU A 237 9.66 25.40 4.96
C GLU A 237 9.38 25.15 3.48
N ALA A 238 9.72 26.11 2.61
CA ALA A 238 9.61 25.96 1.16
C ALA A 238 10.54 24.84 0.65
N PHE A 239 11.76 24.77 1.18
CA PHE A 239 12.72 23.72 0.85
C PHE A 239 12.22 22.32 1.24
N VAL A 240 11.65 22.17 2.44
CA VAL A 240 11.02 20.92 2.89
C VAL A 240 9.86 20.54 1.99
N LYS A 241 8.97 21.49 1.68
CA LYS A 241 7.80 21.28 0.82
C LYS A 241 8.20 20.84 -0.59
N ALA A 242 9.19 21.48 -1.19
CA ALA A 242 9.70 21.15 -2.53
C ALA A 242 10.34 19.75 -2.59
N ASN A 243 10.75 19.20 -1.45
CA ASN A 243 11.43 17.92 -1.35
C ASN A 243 10.61 16.86 -0.60
N GLN A 244 9.29 16.99 -0.54
CA GLN A 244 8.40 15.98 0.05
C GLN A 244 8.47 14.62 -0.68
N GLY A 245 7.99 13.60 0.02
CA GLY A 245 7.95 12.22 -0.48
C GLY A 245 9.32 11.52 -0.51
N SER A 246 9.28 10.20 -0.57
CA SER A 246 10.45 9.33 -0.69
C SER A 246 10.22 8.33 -1.82
N PHE A 247 11.31 7.85 -2.42
CA PHE A 247 11.23 6.79 -3.43
C PHE A 247 10.74 5.46 -2.83
N LEU A 248 11.14 5.21 -1.57
CA LEU A 248 10.73 4.07 -0.76
C LEU A 248 10.21 4.58 0.58
N THR A 249 9.00 4.15 0.96
CA THR A 249 8.36 4.48 2.24
C THR A 249 7.92 3.20 2.93
N LYS A 250 8.22 3.08 4.22
CA LYS A 250 7.74 1.99 5.08
C LYS A 250 6.37 2.36 5.66
N ILE A 251 5.36 1.53 5.43
CA ILE A 251 4.04 1.70 6.04
C ILE A 251 4.06 1.16 7.48
N THR A 252 3.46 1.91 8.39
CA THR A 252 3.44 1.64 9.84
C THR A 252 2.10 2.06 10.43
N GLU A 253 1.83 1.71 11.69
CA GLU A 253 0.65 2.22 12.39
C GLU A 253 0.65 3.76 12.58
N HIS A 254 1.76 4.44 12.31
CA HIS A 254 1.90 5.89 12.48
C HIS A 254 1.57 6.72 11.22
N ASN A 255 1.57 6.11 10.04
CA ASN A 255 1.34 6.78 8.76
C ASN A 255 0.27 6.08 7.90
N LEU A 256 -0.48 5.12 8.45
CA LEU A 256 -1.50 4.34 7.72
C LEU A 256 -2.50 5.18 6.90
N ASN A 257 -2.83 6.38 7.36
CA ASN A 257 -3.76 7.30 6.72
C ASN A 257 -3.04 8.47 6.00
N ASP A 258 -1.74 8.34 5.73
CA ASP A 258 -0.98 9.34 4.98
C ASP A 258 -1.33 9.24 3.49
N PRO A 259 -1.90 10.30 2.88
CA PRO A 259 -2.33 10.26 1.48
C PRO A 259 -1.17 10.03 0.50
N SER A 260 0.08 10.29 0.89
CA SER A 260 1.25 10.06 0.05
C SER A 260 1.61 8.59 -0.14
N LEU A 261 1.11 7.67 0.71
CA LEU A 261 1.33 6.24 0.54
C LEU A 261 0.67 5.68 -0.72
N PHE A 262 -0.50 6.21 -1.07
CA PHE A 262 -1.32 5.73 -2.18
C PHE A 262 -1.68 6.89 -3.13
N ASP A 263 -0.71 7.76 -3.39
CA ASP A 263 -0.87 8.92 -4.28
C ASP A 263 -1.28 8.45 -5.69
N PRO A 264 -2.51 8.78 -6.16
CA PRO A 264 -3.03 8.31 -7.44
C PRO A 264 -2.29 8.93 -8.65
N SER A 265 -1.48 9.96 -8.45
CA SER A 265 -0.62 10.54 -9.49
C SER A 265 0.67 9.74 -9.74
N LYS A 266 0.97 8.78 -8.86
CA LYS A 266 2.15 7.92 -8.94
C LYS A 266 1.77 6.47 -9.19
N ILE A 267 2.71 5.70 -9.73
CA ILE A 267 2.56 4.26 -9.87
C ILE A 267 2.97 3.62 -8.54
N LEU A 268 2.01 2.98 -7.87
CA LEU A 268 2.26 2.24 -6.64
C LEU A 268 3.02 0.95 -6.96
N ILE A 269 4.17 0.80 -6.30
CA ILE A 269 4.91 -0.45 -6.23
C ILE A 269 4.79 -0.97 -4.80
N LEU A 270 4.18 -2.14 -4.62
CA LEU A 270 4.06 -2.78 -3.32
C LEU A 270 5.19 -3.80 -3.13
N ALA A 271 5.91 -3.68 -2.01
CA ALA A 271 6.91 -4.64 -1.56
C ALA A 271 6.43 -5.25 -0.24
N VAL A 272 6.02 -6.52 -0.27
CA VAL A 272 5.46 -7.22 0.90
C VAL A 272 6.45 -8.28 1.37
N ALA A 273 6.96 -8.16 2.60
CA ALA A 273 7.77 -9.21 3.22
C ALA A 273 7.87 -9.03 4.74
N GLU A 274 8.41 -10.05 5.41
CA GLU A 274 8.70 -10.02 6.84
C GLU A 274 10.21 -9.82 7.06
N GLU A 275 10.64 -8.66 7.57
CA GLU A 275 12.06 -8.37 7.80
C GLU A 275 12.69 -9.37 8.78
N ALA A 276 11.89 -9.89 9.72
CA ALA A 276 12.30 -10.90 10.70
C ALA A 276 12.59 -12.29 10.09
N SER A 277 12.17 -12.55 8.85
CA SER A 277 12.46 -13.80 8.14
C SER A 277 13.81 -13.71 7.40
N SER A 278 14.47 -14.84 7.16
CA SER A 278 15.74 -14.88 6.42
C SER A 278 15.62 -14.28 5.02
N LEU A 279 14.59 -14.71 4.27
CA LEU A 279 14.34 -14.24 2.92
C LEU A 279 13.80 -12.80 2.89
N GLY A 280 12.88 -12.45 3.79
CA GLY A 280 12.32 -11.10 3.86
C GLY A 280 13.32 -10.04 4.32
N GLY A 281 14.20 -10.35 5.28
CA GLY A 281 15.31 -9.47 5.67
C GLY A 281 16.32 -9.27 4.53
N TYR A 282 16.63 -10.34 3.78
CA TYR A 282 17.44 -10.23 2.55
C TYR A 282 16.75 -9.36 1.49
N PHE A 283 15.45 -9.57 1.29
CA PHE A 283 14.67 -8.80 0.33
C PHE A 283 14.58 -7.32 0.71
N TYR A 284 14.35 -6.98 1.98
CA TYR A 284 14.40 -5.61 2.48
C TYR A 284 15.75 -4.95 2.20
N ARG A 285 16.85 -5.66 2.41
CA ARG A 285 18.20 -5.19 2.07
C ARG A 285 18.34 -4.89 0.57
N LEU A 286 17.76 -5.72 -0.31
CA LEU A 286 17.77 -5.47 -1.75
C LEU A 286 16.95 -4.23 -2.11
N ILE A 287 15.72 -4.10 -1.61
CA ILE A 287 14.83 -2.96 -1.91
C ILE A 287 15.42 -1.64 -1.40
N THR A 288 15.99 -1.62 -0.19
CA THR A 288 16.67 -0.43 0.33
C THR A 288 17.93 -0.09 -0.45
N LYS A 289 18.69 -1.08 -0.95
CA LYS A 289 19.85 -0.86 -1.83
C LYS A 289 19.44 -0.39 -3.22
N LEU A 290 18.33 -0.91 -3.78
CA LEU A 290 17.71 -0.45 -5.01
C LEU A 290 17.32 1.03 -4.91
N ALA A 291 16.67 1.43 -3.80
CA ALA A 291 16.33 2.82 -3.53
C ALA A 291 17.57 3.72 -3.46
N ARG A 292 18.62 3.30 -2.75
CA ARG A 292 19.87 4.04 -2.67
C ARG A 292 20.53 4.22 -4.03
N ASN A 293 20.56 3.16 -4.85
CA ASN A 293 21.17 3.19 -6.19
C ASN A 293 20.40 4.10 -7.15
N ASN A 294 19.09 4.28 -6.95
CA ASN A 294 18.22 5.10 -7.78
C ASN A 294 17.96 6.51 -7.22
N THR A 295 18.74 6.98 -6.23
CA THR A 295 18.52 8.31 -5.57
C THR A 295 18.38 9.46 -6.57
N ASN A 296 19.14 9.45 -7.66
CA ASN A 296 19.14 10.50 -8.69
C ASN A 296 18.51 10.03 -10.02
N ASN A 297 17.84 8.88 -10.03
CA ASN A 297 17.22 8.36 -11.24
C ASN A 297 15.88 9.07 -11.49
N THR A 298 15.86 9.94 -12.50
CA THR A 298 14.65 10.68 -12.88
C THR A 298 13.61 9.84 -13.59
N GLU A 299 14.00 8.72 -14.21
CA GLU A 299 13.07 7.81 -14.90
C GLU A 299 12.07 7.19 -13.92
N PHE A 300 12.49 6.98 -12.67
CA PHE A 300 11.67 6.38 -11.63
C PHE A 300 10.96 7.40 -10.73
N SER A 301 10.97 8.68 -11.10
CA SER A 301 10.38 9.77 -10.30
C SER A 301 8.86 9.65 -10.11
N ASN A 302 8.18 8.95 -11.02
CA ASN A 302 6.74 8.67 -10.97
C ASN A 302 6.38 7.41 -10.16
N LEU A 303 7.37 6.65 -9.66
CA LEU A 303 7.15 5.48 -8.85
C LEU A 303 7.02 5.85 -7.37
N ASN A 304 6.21 5.09 -6.64
CA ASN A 304 6.13 5.13 -5.18
C ASN A 304 6.23 3.70 -4.64
N ILE A 305 7.38 3.36 -4.05
CA ILE A 305 7.56 2.04 -3.45
C ILE A 305 7.09 2.08 -1.99
N VAL A 306 6.09 1.26 -1.66
CA VAL A 306 5.60 1.07 -0.30
C VAL A 306 6.04 -0.29 0.21
N TRP A 307 6.85 -0.28 1.26
CA TRP A 307 7.23 -1.48 2.00
C TRP A 307 6.18 -1.80 3.06
N LEU A 308 5.59 -2.99 2.97
CA LEU A 308 4.57 -3.50 3.86
C LEU A 308 5.09 -4.73 4.60
N GLU A 309 4.98 -4.69 5.94
CA GLU A 309 5.25 -5.84 6.80
C GLU A 309 3.95 -6.41 7.35
N PRO A 310 3.57 -7.65 6.96
CA PRO A 310 2.32 -8.23 7.41
C PRO A 310 2.21 -8.39 8.93
N HIS A 311 3.30 -8.59 9.68
CA HIS A 311 3.23 -8.64 11.16
C HIS A 311 2.78 -7.32 11.81
N ILE A 312 3.00 -6.16 11.15
CA ILE A 312 2.49 -4.86 11.62
C ILE A 312 0.98 -4.78 11.40
N PHE A 313 0.47 -5.42 10.35
CA PHE A 313 -0.93 -5.46 9.95
C PHE A 313 -1.42 -6.92 9.83
N PRO A 314 -1.50 -7.66 10.96
CA PRO A 314 -1.60 -9.12 10.95
C PRO A 314 -2.86 -9.65 10.29
N THR A 315 -3.91 -8.84 10.14
CA THR A 315 -5.11 -9.18 9.36
C THR A 315 -4.76 -9.60 7.94
N ILE A 316 -3.68 -9.05 7.35
CA ILE A 316 -3.22 -9.41 6.01
C ILE A 316 -2.94 -10.91 5.90
N HIS A 317 -2.35 -11.54 6.92
CA HIS A 317 -2.12 -12.99 6.93
C HIS A 317 -3.41 -13.82 6.87
N LEU A 318 -4.54 -13.25 7.31
CA LEU A 318 -5.85 -13.91 7.30
C LEU A 318 -6.60 -13.72 5.99
N VAL A 319 -6.21 -12.73 5.19
CA VAL A 319 -6.90 -12.36 3.94
C VAL A 319 -5.97 -12.46 2.73
N MET A 320 -4.83 -13.17 2.82
CA MET A 320 -3.91 -13.30 1.68
C MET A 320 -4.58 -13.91 0.45
N ASP A 321 -5.47 -14.90 0.64
CA ASP A 321 -6.20 -15.55 -0.46
C ASP A 321 -7.18 -14.55 -1.13
N GLU A 322 -7.84 -13.71 -0.32
CA GLU A 322 -8.69 -12.64 -0.83
C GLU A 322 -7.85 -11.57 -1.54
N LEU A 323 -6.67 -11.20 -1.02
CA LEU A 323 -5.76 -10.22 -1.64
C LEU A 323 -5.15 -10.74 -2.94
N GLU A 324 -4.89 -12.04 -3.04
CA GLU A 324 -4.48 -12.70 -4.27
C GLU A 324 -5.62 -12.62 -5.31
N THR A 325 -6.84 -12.97 -4.91
CA THR A 325 -8.02 -12.95 -5.80
C THR A 325 -8.46 -11.54 -6.20
N THR A 326 -8.36 -10.55 -5.31
CA THR A 326 -8.88 -9.19 -5.52
C THR A 326 -7.84 -8.21 -6.04
N LEU A 327 -6.58 -8.35 -5.62
CA LEU A 327 -5.48 -7.43 -5.93
C LEU A 327 -4.28 -8.11 -6.59
N GLY A 328 -4.35 -9.42 -6.86
CA GLY A 328 -3.28 -10.19 -7.49
C GLY A 328 -2.04 -10.33 -6.62
N ILE A 329 -2.10 -9.96 -5.35
CA ILE A 329 -0.94 -9.99 -4.46
C ILE A 329 -0.55 -11.46 -4.23
N PRO A 330 0.67 -11.89 -4.59
CA PRO A 330 1.10 -13.27 -4.38
C PRO A 330 1.00 -13.66 -2.91
N ASN A 331 0.35 -14.81 -2.65
CA ASN A 331 0.26 -15.38 -1.30
C ASN A 331 1.61 -15.88 -0.75
N LYS A 332 2.62 -16.03 -1.62
CA LYS A 332 4.00 -16.36 -1.26
C LYS A 332 4.84 -15.10 -1.12
N LEU A 333 5.40 -14.91 0.08
CA LEU A 333 6.29 -13.81 0.39
C LEU A 333 7.77 -14.19 0.22
N PRO A 334 8.64 -13.26 -0.22
CA PRO A 334 8.36 -11.85 -0.48
C PRO A 334 7.61 -11.64 -1.81
N ALA A 335 6.80 -10.59 -1.88
CA ALA A 335 6.11 -10.16 -3.09
C ALA A 335 6.55 -8.75 -3.49
N PHE A 336 6.66 -8.51 -4.80
CA PHE A 336 7.05 -7.22 -5.36
C PHE A 336 6.33 -6.97 -6.67
N GLY A 337 5.51 -5.93 -6.73
CA GLY A 337 4.66 -5.70 -7.89
C GLY A 337 4.14 -4.29 -8.02
N ALA A 338 3.76 -3.93 -9.23
CA ALA A 338 3.02 -2.71 -9.52
C ALA A 338 1.53 -2.98 -9.38
N LEU A 339 0.81 -2.10 -8.69
CA LEU A 339 -0.63 -2.21 -8.49
C LEU A 339 -1.29 -0.89 -8.85
N ASN A 340 -2.25 -0.94 -9.77
CA ASN A 340 -3.13 0.19 -10.05
C ASN A 340 -4.46 -0.04 -9.32
N ILE A 341 -4.62 0.61 -8.16
CA ILE A 341 -5.79 0.46 -7.29
C ILE A 341 -7.11 0.93 -7.94
N THR A 342 -7.04 1.83 -8.93
CA THR A 342 -8.23 2.34 -9.62
C THR A 342 -8.72 1.38 -10.71
N THR A 343 -7.80 0.72 -11.41
CA THR A 343 -8.13 -0.19 -12.53
C THR A 343 -8.07 -1.67 -12.15
N LEU A 344 -7.63 -1.98 -10.93
CA LEU A 344 -7.40 -3.35 -10.43
C LEU A 344 -6.52 -4.17 -11.38
N LYS A 345 -5.51 -3.51 -11.95
CA LYS A 345 -4.47 -4.15 -12.76
C LYS A 345 -3.21 -4.28 -11.93
N SER A 346 -2.56 -5.44 -12.01
CA SER A 346 -1.29 -5.64 -11.34
C SER A 346 -0.29 -6.38 -12.22
N SER A 347 0.99 -6.17 -11.90
CA SER A 347 2.11 -6.91 -12.47
C SER A 347 3.03 -7.28 -11.34
N TRP A 348 3.39 -8.56 -11.21
CA TRP A 348 4.20 -9.06 -10.11
C TRP A 348 5.48 -9.72 -10.62
N LEU A 349 6.59 -9.40 -9.96
CA LEU A 349 7.84 -10.11 -10.17
C LEU A 349 7.71 -11.51 -9.57
N ASN A 350 8.10 -12.54 -10.34
CA ASN A 350 8.28 -13.88 -9.79
C ASN A 350 9.51 -13.91 -8.88
N THR A 351 9.32 -13.64 -7.59
CA THR A 351 10.39 -13.55 -6.59
C THR A 351 11.07 -14.90 -6.30
N ALA A 352 10.48 -16.03 -6.71
CA ALA A 352 11.12 -17.35 -6.62
C ALA A 352 12.33 -17.49 -7.56
N THR A 353 12.48 -16.59 -8.54
CA THR A 353 13.63 -16.55 -9.46
C THR A 353 14.86 -15.84 -8.86
N LEU A 354 14.72 -15.19 -7.70
CA LEU A 354 15.83 -14.48 -7.07
C LEU A 354 16.91 -15.46 -6.61
N ASN A 355 18.15 -15.20 -7.01
CA ASN A 355 19.30 -15.99 -6.61
C ASN A 355 19.61 -15.74 -5.12
N CYS A 356 19.28 -16.69 -4.26
CA CYS A 356 19.46 -16.56 -2.81
C CYS A 356 20.70 -17.34 -2.29
N SER A 357 21.70 -17.60 -3.15
CA SER A 357 22.94 -18.30 -2.78
C SER A 357 23.77 -17.59 -1.70
N GLY A 358 23.58 -16.27 -1.55
CA GLY A 358 24.26 -15.44 -0.55
C GLY A 358 25.66 -14.97 -0.96
N ASP A 359 26.10 -15.21 -2.21
CA ASP A 359 27.38 -14.70 -2.72
C ASP A 359 27.27 -13.25 -3.24
N LYS A 360 28.41 -12.57 -3.45
CA LYS A 360 28.43 -11.16 -3.91
C LYS A 360 27.82 -10.95 -5.30
N ASN A 361 27.80 -11.99 -6.14
CA ASN A 361 27.26 -11.90 -7.49
C ASN A 361 25.73 -11.97 -7.48
N SER A 362 25.16 -12.76 -6.58
CA SER A 362 23.71 -12.92 -6.38
C SER A 362 23.02 -11.58 -6.08
N ASP A 363 23.61 -10.75 -5.23
CA ASP A 363 23.12 -9.39 -4.93
C ASP A 363 23.01 -8.51 -6.18
N SER A 364 24.04 -8.52 -7.04
CA SER A 364 24.08 -7.68 -8.25
C SER A 364 23.10 -8.18 -9.30
N GLN A 365 22.97 -9.50 -9.47
CA GLN A 365 21.98 -10.12 -10.35
C GLN A 365 20.55 -9.80 -9.91
N ASN A 366 20.24 -9.97 -8.63
CA ASN A 366 18.91 -9.68 -8.10
C ASN A 366 18.56 -8.19 -8.18
N LEU A 367 19.52 -7.29 -7.95
CA LEU A 367 19.30 -5.86 -8.18
C LEU A 367 19.02 -5.53 -9.64
N GLN A 368 19.68 -6.22 -10.58
CA GLN A 368 19.40 -6.07 -12.00
C GLN A 368 17.98 -6.53 -12.33
N VAL A 369 17.54 -7.68 -11.83
CA VAL A 369 16.16 -8.17 -12.01
C VAL A 369 15.13 -7.17 -11.49
N LEU A 370 15.35 -6.61 -10.30
CA LEU A 370 14.47 -5.58 -9.72
C LEU A 370 14.46 -4.30 -10.57
N GLN A 371 15.62 -3.88 -11.07
CA GLN A 371 15.74 -2.71 -11.94
C GLN A 371 14.99 -2.92 -13.26
N GLU A 372 15.18 -4.07 -13.90
CA GLU A 372 14.50 -4.45 -15.15
C GLU A 372 12.99 -4.49 -14.97
N PHE A 373 12.51 -5.03 -13.84
CA PHE A 373 11.09 -5.00 -13.50
C PHE A 373 10.57 -3.57 -13.39
N LEU A 374 11.23 -2.69 -12.62
CA LEU A 374 10.81 -1.29 -12.49
C LEU A 374 10.82 -0.56 -13.84
N THR A 375 11.86 -0.76 -14.66
CA THR A 375 11.92 -0.22 -16.02
C THR A 375 10.74 -0.72 -16.86
N GLY A 376 10.39 -2.00 -16.74
CA GLY A 376 9.23 -2.58 -17.40
C GLY A 376 7.91 -1.88 -17.02
N VAL A 377 7.75 -1.56 -15.73
CA VAL A 377 6.60 -0.81 -15.22
C VAL A 377 6.54 0.59 -15.83
N VAL A 378 7.64 1.35 -15.78
CA VAL A 378 7.66 2.75 -16.26
C VAL A 378 7.50 2.84 -17.78
N THR A 379 8.08 1.89 -18.51
CA THR A 379 7.99 1.81 -19.98
C THR A 379 6.70 1.16 -20.47
N ASN A 380 5.85 0.68 -19.56
CA ASN A 380 4.61 -0.03 -19.85
C ASN A 380 4.81 -1.24 -20.79
N THR A 381 5.94 -1.93 -20.64
CA THR A 381 6.29 -3.14 -21.42
C THR A 381 5.91 -4.43 -20.70
N LEU A 382 5.58 -4.35 -19.40
CA LEU A 382 4.96 -5.46 -18.69
C LEU A 382 3.54 -5.65 -19.20
N VAL A 383 3.14 -6.90 -19.46
CA VAL A 383 1.74 -7.24 -19.70
C VAL A 383 1.05 -7.32 -18.34
N PRO A 384 0.21 -6.34 -17.96
CA PRO A 384 -0.48 -6.41 -16.67
C PRO A 384 -1.55 -7.48 -16.72
N VAL A 385 -1.66 -8.24 -15.64
CA VAL A 385 -2.76 -9.16 -15.41
C VAL A 385 -3.94 -8.31 -14.90
N ARG A 386 -5.08 -8.36 -15.58
CA ARG A 386 -6.33 -7.88 -14.99
C ARG A 386 -6.72 -8.87 -13.90
N ILE A 387 -7.20 -8.35 -12.77
CA ILE A 387 -7.59 -9.16 -11.63
C ILE A 387 -9.10 -9.11 -11.52
N GLY A 388 -9.72 -10.28 -11.42
CA GLY A 388 -11.17 -10.43 -11.34
C GLY A 388 -11.59 -11.87 -11.57
N VAL A 389 -12.90 -12.12 -11.44
CA VAL A 389 -13.50 -13.41 -11.80
C VAL A 389 -13.22 -13.69 -13.28
N GLN A 390 -12.83 -14.91 -13.62
CA GLN A 390 -12.65 -15.31 -15.01
C GLN A 390 -13.92 -15.09 -15.82
N SER A 391 -13.80 -14.45 -16.99
CA SER A 391 -14.93 -14.13 -17.87
C SER A 391 -14.56 -14.29 -19.34
N PHE A 392 -15.55 -14.63 -20.17
CA PHE A 392 -15.34 -14.70 -21.61
C PHE A 392 -15.26 -13.28 -22.20
N VAL A 393 -14.15 -12.99 -22.86
CA VAL A 393 -14.00 -11.85 -23.78
C VAL A 393 -14.63 -12.20 -25.12
N GLN A 394 -14.42 -13.45 -25.57
CA GLN A 394 -15.00 -13.98 -26.80
C GLN A 394 -15.41 -15.43 -26.60
N THR A 395 -16.65 -15.76 -26.96
CA THR A 395 -17.19 -17.12 -26.91
C THR A 395 -17.27 -17.73 -28.31
N PRO A 396 -17.20 -19.06 -28.41
CA PRO A 396 -17.33 -19.73 -29.69
C PRO A 396 -18.74 -19.58 -30.27
N THR A 397 -18.86 -19.77 -31.58
CA THR A 397 -20.13 -19.71 -32.30
C THR A 397 -20.33 -20.96 -33.15
N SER A 398 -21.59 -21.35 -33.38
CA SER A 398 -21.91 -22.49 -34.26
C SER A 398 -21.54 -22.17 -35.70
N GLN A 399 -20.97 -23.13 -36.42
CA GLN A 399 -20.48 -22.95 -37.79
C GLN A 399 -20.90 -24.12 -38.67
N THR A 400 -21.15 -23.82 -39.95
CA THR A 400 -21.29 -24.84 -41.00
C THR A 400 -20.15 -24.69 -41.97
N VAL A 401 -19.39 -25.76 -42.17
CA VAL A 401 -18.13 -25.75 -42.92
C VAL A 401 -18.06 -26.91 -43.89
N ILE A 402 -17.29 -26.74 -44.96
CA ILE A 402 -17.12 -27.77 -45.98
C ILE A 402 -16.06 -28.76 -45.52
N GLU A 403 -16.27 -30.04 -45.83
CA GLU A 403 -15.30 -31.09 -45.49
C GLU A 403 -13.88 -30.77 -46.01
N ASN A 404 -12.88 -31.02 -45.16
CA ASN A 404 -11.46 -30.70 -45.32
C ASN A 404 -11.07 -29.22 -45.16
N SER A 405 -11.97 -28.33 -44.73
CA SER A 405 -11.59 -26.97 -44.35
C SER A 405 -11.01 -26.90 -42.94
N ASP A 406 -10.20 -25.88 -42.68
CA ASP A 406 -9.75 -25.55 -41.32
C ASP A 406 -10.80 -24.70 -40.59
N ILE A 407 -11.02 -24.99 -39.31
CA ILE A 407 -12.00 -24.32 -38.44
C ILE A 407 -11.26 -23.67 -37.28
N VAL A 408 -11.69 -22.46 -36.90
CA VAL A 408 -11.26 -21.83 -35.65
C VAL A 408 -12.47 -21.66 -34.74
N LEU A 409 -12.38 -22.24 -33.55
CA LEU A 409 -13.33 -22.05 -32.46
C LEU A 409 -12.76 -21.01 -31.50
N GLU A 410 -13.27 -19.79 -31.60
CA GLU A 410 -12.82 -18.66 -30.77
C GLU A 410 -13.18 -18.91 -29.31
N CYS A 411 -12.21 -18.79 -28.42
CA CYS A 411 -12.45 -18.80 -26.98
C CYS A 411 -11.37 -17.98 -26.29
N VAL A 412 -11.71 -16.73 -25.96
CA VAL A 412 -10.79 -15.79 -25.31
C VAL A 412 -11.37 -15.44 -23.96
N VAL A 413 -10.56 -15.61 -22.92
CA VAL A 413 -10.90 -15.42 -21.51
C VAL A 413 -10.01 -14.36 -20.92
N GLU A 414 -10.59 -13.48 -20.10
CA GLU A 414 -9.83 -12.58 -19.24
C GLU A 414 -9.74 -13.16 -17.83
N ASN A 415 -8.62 -12.88 -17.16
CA ASN A 415 -8.29 -13.38 -15.82
C ASN A 415 -8.31 -14.92 -15.73
N PRO A 416 -7.66 -15.66 -16.65
CA PRO A 416 -7.67 -17.12 -16.62
C PRO A 416 -7.01 -17.63 -15.33
N LEU A 417 -7.76 -18.41 -14.55
CA LEU A 417 -7.27 -18.98 -13.28
C LEU A 417 -6.67 -20.36 -13.47
N GLY A 418 -7.23 -21.16 -14.37
CA GLY A 418 -6.83 -22.53 -14.63
C GLY A 418 -6.54 -22.81 -16.10
N ASP A 419 -6.36 -24.09 -16.39
CA ASP A 419 -6.11 -24.59 -17.73
C ASP A 419 -7.34 -24.45 -18.65
N CYS A 420 -7.07 -24.09 -19.91
CA CYS A 420 -8.04 -24.16 -21.01
C CYS A 420 -8.34 -25.63 -21.37
N LEU A 421 -9.62 -25.94 -21.55
CA LEU A 421 -10.15 -27.25 -21.96
C LEU A 421 -11.18 -27.08 -23.08
N TRP A 422 -11.34 -28.13 -23.88
CA TRP A 422 -12.46 -28.26 -24.80
C TRP A 422 -13.20 -29.59 -24.55
N LEU A 423 -14.52 -29.52 -24.55
CA LEU A 423 -15.39 -30.69 -24.56
C LEU A 423 -15.95 -30.87 -25.97
N LYS A 424 -15.89 -32.09 -26.48
CA LYS A 424 -16.58 -32.52 -27.69
C LYS A 424 -17.63 -33.57 -27.33
N ASP A 425 -18.89 -33.30 -27.65
CA ASP A 425 -20.03 -34.16 -27.34
C ASP A 425 -20.05 -34.59 -25.86
N GLY A 426 -19.72 -33.64 -24.96
CA GLY A 426 -19.62 -33.85 -23.52
C GLY A 426 -18.35 -34.57 -23.03
N ARG A 427 -17.38 -34.88 -23.91
CA ARG A 427 -16.12 -35.54 -23.55
C ARG A 427 -14.95 -34.58 -23.61
N ASN A 428 -14.17 -34.52 -22.53
CA ASN A 428 -12.96 -33.71 -22.45
C ASN A 428 -11.87 -34.27 -23.39
N ILE A 429 -11.40 -33.44 -24.33
CA ILE A 429 -10.32 -33.80 -25.25
C ILE A 429 -8.92 -33.63 -24.61
N GLY A 430 -8.85 -33.06 -23.41
CA GLY A 430 -7.66 -32.89 -22.59
C GLY A 430 -6.85 -31.63 -22.92
N TYR A 431 -5.93 -31.28 -22.02
CA TYR A 431 -5.04 -30.11 -22.16
C TYR A 431 -3.85 -30.35 -23.11
N ASN A 432 -3.46 -31.62 -23.32
CA ASN A 432 -2.39 -32.01 -24.22
C ASN A 432 -2.99 -32.40 -25.58
N LEU A 433 -3.00 -31.44 -26.52
CA LEU A 433 -3.48 -31.62 -27.88
C LEU A 433 -2.49 -32.39 -28.78
N ASP A 434 -1.24 -32.62 -28.36
CA ASP A 434 -0.23 -33.32 -29.18
C ASP A 434 -0.65 -34.76 -29.53
N ARG A 435 -1.62 -35.31 -28.80
CA ARG A 435 -2.22 -36.62 -29.08
C ARG A 435 -3.19 -36.60 -30.26
N TYR A 436 -3.59 -35.42 -30.73
CA TYR A 436 -4.53 -35.19 -31.82
C TYR A 436 -3.87 -34.31 -32.89
N PRO A 437 -3.32 -34.90 -33.96
CA PRO A 437 -2.50 -34.17 -34.92
C PRO A 437 -3.26 -33.08 -35.71
N HIS A 438 -4.58 -33.07 -35.64
CA HIS A 438 -5.46 -32.11 -36.31
C HIS A 438 -6.03 -31.03 -35.38
N TYR A 439 -5.66 -31.02 -34.09
CA TYR A 439 -6.06 -30.00 -33.14
C TYR A 439 -4.84 -29.20 -32.69
N ASN A 440 -4.95 -27.86 -32.74
CA ASN A 440 -3.91 -26.96 -32.26
C ASN A 440 -4.51 -25.80 -31.48
N TRP A 441 -3.79 -25.31 -30.47
CA TRP A 441 -4.15 -24.04 -29.84
C TRP A 441 -3.79 -22.88 -30.78
N ARG A 442 -4.67 -21.89 -30.89
CA ARG A 442 -4.42 -20.71 -31.71
C ARG A 442 -3.44 -19.74 -31.07
N GLY A 443 -3.59 -19.50 -29.76
CA GLY A 443 -2.84 -18.49 -29.02
C GLY A 443 -2.24 -19.02 -27.71
N ASP A 444 -1.74 -18.11 -26.88
CA ASP A 444 -1.13 -18.44 -25.60
C ASP A 444 -2.19 -18.56 -24.50
N ARG A 445 -2.43 -19.79 -24.07
CA ARG A 445 -3.37 -20.16 -23.00
C ARG A 445 -3.04 -19.50 -21.67
N LEU A 446 -1.77 -19.24 -21.38
CA LEU A 446 -1.36 -18.57 -20.14
C LEU A 446 -1.86 -17.12 -20.09
N THR A 447 -2.14 -16.54 -21.26
CA THR A 447 -2.70 -15.19 -21.39
C THR A 447 -4.21 -15.17 -21.64
N GLY A 448 -4.85 -16.35 -21.67
CA GLY A 448 -6.31 -16.49 -21.79
C GLY A 448 -6.85 -16.75 -23.19
N ASP A 449 -5.99 -16.96 -24.21
CA ASP A 449 -6.45 -17.41 -25.52
C ASP A 449 -6.56 -18.94 -25.56
N CYS A 450 -7.77 -19.43 -25.31
CA CYS A 450 -8.17 -20.83 -25.34
C CYS A 450 -8.74 -21.25 -26.71
N SER A 451 -8.51 -20.49 -27.78
CA SER A 451 -9.12 -20.79 -29.08
C SER A 451 -8.52 -22.05 -29.72
N LEU A 452 -9.39 -22.89 -30.30
CA LEU A 452 -9.02 -24.18 -30.91
C LEU A 452 -9.03 -24.08 -32.43
N VAL A 453 -7.94 -24.52 -33.06
CA VAL A 453 -7.82 -24.72 -34.50
C VAL A 453 -7.99 -26.20 -34.83
N ILE A 454 -8.94 -26.51 -35.71
CA ILE A 454 -9.20 -27.85 -36.23
C ILE A 454 -8.78 -27.87 -37.70
N SER A 455 -7.72 -28.61 -38.03
CA SER A 455 -7.22 -28.71 -39.40
C SER A 455 -7.86 -29.87 -40.18
N GLY A 456 -8.29 -29.60 -41.41
CA GLY A 456 -8.90 -30.60 -42.29
C GLY A 456 -10.10 -31.30 -41.65
N ALA A 457 -11.12 -30.54 -41.26
CA ALA A 457 -12.27 -31.05 -40.52
C ALA A 457 -13.10 -32.06 -41.33
N THR A 458 -13.51 -33.18 -40.71
CA THR A 458 -14.28 -34.25 -41.40
C THR A 458 -15.59 -34.58 -40.71
N VAL A 459 -16.59 -35.02 -41.48
CA VAL A 459 -17.96 -35.30 -40.97
C VAL A 459 -17.95 -36.35 -39.87
N GLY A 460 -17.14 -37.40 -40.01
CA GLY A 460 -17.09 -38.51 -39.05
C GLY A 460 -16.37 -38.19 -37.74
N ARG A 461 -15.56 -37.13 -37.70
CA ARG A 461 -14.65 -36.86 -36.57
C ARG A 461 -15.02 -35.59 -35.81
N ASP A 462 -15.24 -34.48 -36.51
CA ASP A 462 -15.27 -33.14 -35.91
C ASP A 462 -16.69 -32.56 -35.81
N ASN A 463 -17.65 -33.16 -36.52
CA ASN A 463 -19.07 -32.84 -36.40
C ASN A 463 -19.55 -33.14 -34.98
N GLY A 464 -20.36 -32.25 -34.41
CA GLY A 464 -20.86 -32.42 -33.04
C GLY A 464 -21.00 -31.13 -32.26
N GLU A 465 -21.23 -31.30 -30.96
CA GLU A 465 -21.34 -30.21 -30.00
C GLU A 465 -19.99 -29.93 -29.35
N TRP A 466 -19.63 -28.65 -29.25
CA TRP A 466 -18.37 -28.18 -28.71
C TRP A 466 -18.60 -27.16 -27.60
N VAL A 467 -17.81 -27.26 -26.53
CA VAL A 467 -17.85 -26.35 -25.38
C VAL A 467 -16.43 -25.99 -24.98
N CYS A 468 -16.17 -24.70 -24.81
CA CYS A 468 -14.92 -24.22 -24.22
C CYS A 468 -15.08 -24.14 -22.70
N GLU A 469 -14.09 -24.62 -21.97
CA GLU A 469 -14.02 -24.52 -20.52
C GLU A 469 -12.67 -23.97 -20.05
N VAL A 470 -12.67 -23.21 -18.97
CA VAL A 470 -11.45 -22.84 -18.24
C VAL A 470 -11.64 -23.26 -16.80
N THR A 471 -10.74 -24.14 -16.33
CA THR A 471 -10.82 -24.65 -14.96
C THR A 471 -10.76 -23.52 -13.94
N GLY A 472 -11.50 -23.71 -12.86
CA GLY A 472 -11.47 -22.84 -11.70
C GLY A 472 -10.91 -23.55 -10.47
N ASP A 473 -11.03 -22.89 -9.31
CA ASP A 473 -10.63 -23.42 -8.00
C ASP A 473 -11.86 -23.55 -7.06
N GLN A 474 -11.64 -23.59 -5.75
CA GLN A 474 -12.74 -23.73 -4.78
C GLN A 474 -13.60 -22.47 -4.64
N GLU A 475 -13.05 -21.29 -4.95
CA GLU A 475 -13.70 -20.00 -4.76
C GLU A 475 -14.23 -19.42 -6.08
N ASN A 476 -13.57 -19.77 -7.19
CA ASN A 476 -13.91 -19.34 -8.53
C ASN A 476 -14.35 -20.56 -9.36
N PRO A 477 -15.64 -20.68 -9.72
CA PRO A 477 -16.13 -21.84 -10.47
C PRO A 477 -15.54 -21.89 -11.88
N THR A 478 -15.51 -23.10 -12.45
CA THR A 478 -15.11 -23.34 -13.85
C THR A 478 -15.95 -22.48 -14.79
N LEU A 479 -15.29 -21.80 -15.72
CA LEU A 479 -15.95 -20.97 -16.73
C LEU A 479 -16.30 -21.84 -17.93
N THR A 480 -17.59 -22.04 -18.20
CA THR A 480 -18.09 -22.92 -19.27
C THR A 480 -18.88 -22.13 -20.30
N SER A 481 -18.54 -22.26 -21.58
CA SER A 481 -19.26 -21.58 -22.66
C SER A 481 -20.63 -22.21 -22.92
N ASN A 482 -21.53 -21.50 -23.61
CA ASN A 482 -22.69 -22.15 -24.19
C ASN A 482 -22.24 -23.21 -25.21
N PRO A 483 -22.97 -24.35 -25.34
CA PRO A 483 -22.66 -25.34 -26.36
C PRO A 483 -22.90 -24.80 -27.77
N ILE A 484 -21.96 -25.08 -28.67
CA ILE A 484 -22.05 -24.72 -30.09
C ILE A 484 -22.04 -25.97 -30.95
N LYS A 485 -22.68 -25.91 -32.12
CA LYS A 485 -22.70 -27.02 -33.08
C LYS A 485 -21.83 -26.72 -34.28
N ILE A 486 -20.94 -27.65 -34.59
CA ILE A 486 -20.16 -27.65 -35.82
C ILE A 486 -20.79 -28.65 -36.76
N LEU A 487 -21.28 -28.16 -37.90
CA LEU A 487 -21.86 -28.98 -38.97
C LEU A 487 -20.89 -29.03 -40.14
N ILE A 488 -20.46 -30.23 -40.52
CA ILE A 488 -19.58 -30.41 -41.69
C ILE A 488 -20.42 -30.95 -42.84
N THR A 489 -20.39 -30.27 -43.97
CA THR A 489 -21.10 -30.67 -45.19
C THR A 489 -20.12 -31.17 -46.23
N ALA A 490 -20.51 -32.22 -46.97
CA ALA A 490 -19.74 -32.67 -48.13
C ALA A 490 -19.60 -31.52 -49.14
N ALA A 491 -18.43 -31.41 -49.77
CA ALA A 491 -18.26 -30.48 -50.88
C ALA A 491 -19.23 -30.85 -52.02
N GLU A 492 -19.95 -29.87 -52.56
CA GLU A 492 -20.78 -30.13 -53.74
C GLU A 492 -19.89 -30.65 -54.88
N PRO A 493 -20.29 -31.73 -55.58
CA PRO A 493 -19.49 -32.25 -56.68
C PRO A 493 -19.37 -31.17 -57.77
N SER A 494 -18.14 -30.90 -58.18
CA SER A 494 -17.85 -29.96 -59.26
C SER A 494 -18.65 -30.31 -60.54
N PRO A 495 -19.11 -29.32 -61.34
CA PRO A 495 -19.94 -29.58 -62.51
C PRO A 495 -19.29 -30.44 -63.61
N SER A 496 -17.99 -30.72 -63.51
CA SER A 496 -17.22 -31.42 -64.55
C SER A 496 -17.41 -32.95 -64.60
N GLU A 497 -18.12 -33.56 -63.66
CA GLU A 497 -18.31 -35.02 -63.64
C GLU A 497 -19.68 -35.51 -64.13
N LYS A 498 -20.63 -34.59 -64.38
CA LYS A 498 -21.95 -34.94 -64.97
C LYS A 498 -21.94 -35.16 -66.48
N ALA A 499 -20.81 -34.92 -67.16
CA ALA A 499 -20.71 -35.01 -68.63
C ALA A 499 -20.05 -36.29 -69.17
N LYS A 500 -19.80 -37.32 -68.34
CA LYS A 500 -19.18 -38.58 -68.78
C LYS A 500 -20.09 -39.82 -68.72
N THR A 501 -21.40 -39.65 -68.53
CA THR A 501 -22.34 -40.79 -68.40
C THR A 501 -23.52 -40.73 -69.38
N GLU A 502 -23.41 -40.00 -70.48
CA GLU A 502 -24.31 -40.15 -71.64
C GLU A 502 -23.53 -39.90 -72.95
N LEU A 503 -22.86 -40.93 -73.47
CA LEU A 503 -22.79 -41.30 -74.89
C LEU A 503 -21.99 -42.59 -75.11
#